data_AF-A0A814VD74-F1
#
_entry.id   AF-A0A814VD74-F1
#
_cell.length_a   1.000
_cell.length_b   1.000
_cell.length_c   1.000
_cell.angle_alpha   90.00
_cell.angle_beta   90.00
_cell.angle_gamma   90.00
#
_symmetry.space_group_name_H-M   'P 1'
#
loop_
_entity.id
_entity.type
_entity.pdbx_description
1 polymer ?
#
loop_
_entity_poly.entity_id
_entity_poly.type
_entity_poly.pdbx_seq_one_letter_code
_entity_poly.pdbx_strand_id
1 'polypeptide(L)'
;MIDGFNSTPRLSPYISIDSYIYRGKTTYLATSSCCDRFNPLFDGECHQICAPSGGFIGRGNGKCIDFWEKAQQLENIWTVPRS
;
A
#
# COMPACT_ATOMS: atom_id res chain seq x y z
N MET A 1 -26.74 -24.55 15.56
CA MET A 1 -25.58 -24.11 16.36
C MET A 1 -24.36 -24.45 15.54
N ILE A 2 -23.57 -23.49 15.06
CA ILE A 2 -22.92 -22.45 15.85
C ILE A 2 -23.05 -21.08 15.18
N ASP A 3 -23.27 -20.12 16.06
CA ASP A 3 -23.37 -18.68 15.88
C ASP A 3 -22.12 -18.04 15.29
N GLY A 4 -22.28 -16.84 14.72
CA GLY A 4 -21.16 -15.90 14.63
C GLY A 4 -20.74 -15.49 13.24
N PHE A 5 -21.69 -15.06 12.39
CA PHE A 5 -21.43 -13.90 11.51
C PHE A 5 -21.32 -12.63 12.38
N ASN A 6 -20.42 -12.65 13.37
CA ASN A 6 -20.10 -11.46 14.15
C ASN A 6 -19.27 -10.57 13.24
N SER A 7 -19.94 -9.54 12.74
CA SER A 7 -19.43 -8.27 12.22
C SER A 7 -17.96 -8.00 12.56
N THR A 8 -17.06 -8.60 11.78
CA THR A 8 -15.66 -8.20 11.77
C THR A 8 -15.65 -6.76 11.28
N PRO A 9 -14.95 -5.83 11.95
CA PRO A 9 -14.78 -4.48 11.43
C PRO A 9 -14.33 -4.61 9.97
N ARG A 10 -15.00 -3.91 9.05
CA ARG A 10 -14.68 -3.92 7.63
C ARG A 10 -13.17 -3.65 7.51
N LEU A 11 -12.38 -4.71 7.29
CA LEU A 11 -10.92 -4.57 7.23
C LEU A 11 -10.64 -3.64 6.06
N SER A 12 -9.96 -2.53 6.34
CA SER A 12 -9.52 -1.62 5.31
C SER A 12 -8.70 -2.41 4.28
N PRO A 13 -8.86 -2.13 2.96
CA PRO A 13 -8.02 -2.76 1.96
C PRO A 13 -6.53 -2.47 2.18
N TYR A 14 -6.21 -1.39 2.90
CA TYR A 14 -4.85 -0.96 3.25
C TYR A 14 -4.68 -0.83 4.76
N ILE A 15 -3.48 -1.14 5.25
CA ILE A 15 -3.09 -1.02 6.67
C ILE A 15 -2.21 0.19 6.95
N SER A 16 -1.51 0.70 5.93
CA SER A 16 -0.76 1.96 6.02
C SER A 16 -0.82 2.70 4.69
N ILE A 17 -0.63 4.01 4.76
CA ILE A 17 -0.26 4.84 3.62
C ILE A 17 0.97 5.65 4.00
N ASP A 18 2.00 5.55 3.19
CA ASP A 18 3.30 6.18 3.38
C ASP A 18 3.56 7.11 2.19
N SER A 19 4.01 8.33 2.45
CA SER A 19 4.34 9.31 1.40
C SER A 19 5.81 9.24 1.02
N TYR A 20 6.09 9.41 -0.26
CA TYR A 20 7.43 9.35 -0.85
C TYR A 20 7.63 10.46 -1.87
N ILE A 21 8.88 10.93 -2.02
CA ILE A 21 9.34 11.56 -3.24
C ILE A 21 9.86 10.49 -4.18
N TYR A 22 9.24 10.35 -5.35
CA TYR A 22 9.68 9.44 -6.40
C TYR A 22 9.59 10.16 -7.75
N ARG A 23 10.70 10.14 -8.51
CA ARG A 23 10.83 10.87 -9.79
C ARG A 23 10.46 12.36 -9.68
N GLY A 24 10.84 12.99 -8.57
CA GLY A 24 10.60 14.42 -8.31
C GLY A 24 9.14 14.79 -7.98
N LYS A 25 8.27 13.80 -7.76
CA LYS A 25 6.86 14.02 -7.38
C LYS A 25 6.55 13.36 -6.04
N THR A 26 5.63 13.96 -5.30
CA THR A 26 5.01 13.30 -4.14
C THR A 26 4.12 12.15 -4.62
N THR A 27 4.31 10.99 -4.01
CA THR A 27 3.60 9.75 -4.31
C THR A 27 3.20 9.06 -3.00
N TYR A 28 2.19 8.20 -3.07
CA TYR A 28 1.60 7.57 -1.90
C TYR A 28 1.59 6.05 -2.08
N LEU A 29 2.33 5.34 -1.25
CA LEU A 29 2.35 3.88 -1.23
C LEU A 29 1.30 3.38 -0.25
N ALA A 30 0.30 2.65 -0.74
CA ALA A 30 -0.70 2.02 0.11
C ALA A 30 -0.31 0.56 0.36
N THR A 31 -0.05 0.22 1.62
CA THR A 31 0.29 -1.15 2.02
C THR A 31 -0.99 -1.96 2.19
N SER A 32 -1.17 -2.99 1.36
CA SER A 32 -2.33 -3.88 1.38
C SER A 32 -2.43 -4.66 2.69
N SER A 33 -3.67 -4.90 3.14
CA SER A 33 -3.96 -5.69 4.34
C SER A 33 -3.71 -7.20 4.19
N CYS A 34 -3.50 -7.69 2.96
CA CYS A 34 -3.23 -9.09 2.67
C CYS A 34 -1.95 -9.24 1.83
N CYS A 35 -1.17 -10.27 2.12
CA CYS A 35 0.16 -10.51 1.55
C CYS A 35 0.15 -10.87 0.05
N ASP A 36 -0.96 -11.37 -0.48
CA ASP A 36 -1.13 -11.73 -1.90
C ASP A 36 -1.58 -10.55 -2.78
N ARG A 37 -1.87 -9.39 -2.18
CA ARG A 37 -2.27 -8.18 -2.89
C ARG A 37 -1.08 -7.28 -3.15
N PHE A 38 -1.12 -6.60 -4.28
CA PHE A 38 -0.13 -5.57 -4.61
C PHE A 38 -0.26 -4.38 -3.66
N ASN A 39 0.85 -3.70 -3.40
CA ASN A 39 0.89 -2.42 -2.70
C ASN A 39 0.93 -1.32 -3.77
N PRO A 40 -0.21 -0.71 -4.13
CA PRO A 40 -0.26 0.29 -5.19
C PRO A 40 0.44 1.58 -4.77
N LEU A 41 1.14 2.19 -5.74
CA LEU A 41 1.70 3.52 -5.64
C LEU A 41 0.81 4.48 -6.43
N PHE A 42 0.35 5.55 -5.78
CA PHE A 42 -0.49 6.59 -6.37
C PHE A 42 0.27 7.90 -6.54
N ASP A 43 -0.12 8.71 -7.52
CA ASP A 43 0.26 10.12 -7.60
C ASP A 43 -0.62 11.01 -6.71
N GLY A 44 -0.38 12.32 -6.74
CA GLY A 44 -1.17 13.32 -6.01
C GLY A 44 -2.60 13.51 -6.49
N GLU A 45 -3.00 12.88 -7.60
CA GLU A 45 -4.36 12.90 -8.15
C GLU A 45 -5.07 11.56 -7.92
N CYS A 46 -4.51 10.68 -7.07
CA CYS A 46 -5.02 9.34 -6.78
C CYS A 46 -5.00 8.38 -7.98
N HIS A 47 -4.23 8.65 -9.03
CA HIS A 47 -4.03 7.70 -10.12
C HIS A 47 -2.97 6.67 -9.76
N GLN A 48 -3.27 5.39 -9.99
CA GLN A 48 -2.30 4.33 -9.76
C GLN A 48 -1.18 4.38 -10.82
N ILE A 49 0.05 4.58 -10.36
CA ILE A 49 1.25 4.57 -11.20
C ILE A 49 1.69 3.12 -11.44
N CYS A 50 1.84 2.35 -10.36
CA CYS A 50 2.39 0.99 -10.37
C CYS A 50 2.14 0.28 -9.02
N ALA A 51 2.81 -0.84 -8.81
CA ALA A 51 2.93 -1.48 -7.49
C ALA A 51 4.37 -1.98 -7.30
N PRO A 52 5.19 -1.34 -6.44
CA PRO A 52 6.59 -1.71 -6.23
C PRO A 52 6.79 -2.91 -5.29
N SER A 53 5.74 -3.37 -4.58
CA SER A 53 5.78 -4.54 -3.71
C SER A 53 4.40 -5.21 -3.58
N GLY A 54 4.33 -6.26 -2.76
CA GLY A 54 3.14 -7.09 -2.60
C GLY A 54 2.97 -8.08 -3.76
N GLY A 55 1.78 -8.68 -3.85
CA GLY A 55 1.52 -9.80 -4.74
C GLY A 55 2.10 -11.11 -4.20
N PHE A 56 1.75 -12.24 -4.82
CA PHE A 56 2.12 -13.59 -4.35
C PHE A 56 3.59 -13.78 -3.96
N ILE A 57 4.52 -13.13 -4.65
CA ILE A 57 5.96 -13.24 -4.39
C ILE A 57 6.57 -11.96 -3.78
N GLY A 58 5.75 -10.96 -3.45
CA GLY A 58 6.17 -9.71 -2.80
C GLY A 58 6.86 -8.68 -3.70
N ARG A 59 7.04 -8.95 -5.00
CA ARG A 59 7.81 -8.10 -5.94
C ARG A 59 7.00 -7.04 -6.68
N GLY A 60 5.72 -6.91 -6.37
CA GLY A 60 4.85 -5.97 -7.08
C GLY A 60 4.60 -6.40 -8.52
N ASN A 61 4.23 -5.43 -9.37
CA ASN A 61 3.81 -5.67 -10.75
C ASN A 61 4.90 -5.41 -11.81
N GLY A 62 6.15 -5.19 -11.39
CA GLY A 62 7.30 -5.03 -12.28
C GLY A 62 7.38 -3.70 -13.06
N LYS A 63 6.49 -2.73 -12.80
CA LYS A 63 6.51 -1.42 -13.51
C LYS A 63 7.44 -0.37 -12.90
N CYS A 64 7.70 -0.45 -11.60
CA CYS A 64 8.54 0.50 -10.84
C CYS A 64 9.68 -0.24 -10.14
N ILE A 65 10.56 -0.88 -10.92
CA ILE A 65 11.66 -1.72 -10.40
C ILE A 65 12.72 -0.93 -9.62
N ASP A 66 12.83 0.37 -9.90
CA ASP A 66 13.78 1.30 -9.29
C ASP A 66 13.20 2.02 -8.07
N PHE A 67 11.95 1.75 -7.68
CA PHE A 67 11.26 2.47 -6.61
C PHE A 67 12.05 2.46 -5.31
N TRP A 68 12.49 1.28 -4.85
CA TRP A 68 13.19 1.14 -3.57
C TRP A 68 14.62 1.73 -3.58
N GLU A 69 15.19 1.99 -4.77
CA GLU A 69 16.50 2.64 -4.91
C GLU A 69 16.36 4.17 -5.01
N LYS A 70 15.31 4.66 -5.68
CA LYS A 70 15.15 6.07 -6.05
C LYS A 70 14.14 6.83 -5.20
N ALA A 71 13.21 6.16 -4.53
CA ALA A 71 12.19 6.81 -3.72
C ALA A 71 12.75 7.18 -2.35
N GLN A 72 12.43 8.38 -1.89
CA GLN A 72 12.75 8.84 -0.54
C GLN A 72 11.46 8.92 0.26
N GLN A 73 11.37 8.14 1.34
CA GLN A 73 10.22 8.22 2.25
C GLN A 73 10.20 9.58 2.96
N LEU A 74 9.02 10.18 3.04
CA LEU A 74 8.79 11.43 3.76
C LEU A 74 8.20 11.13 5.14
N GLU A 75 7.01 10.54 5.17
CA GLU A 75 6.27 10.28 6.41
C GLU A 75 5.25 9.15 6.25
N ASN A 76 4.76 8.64 7.38
CA ASN A 76 3.57 7.80 7.42
C ASN A 76 2.34 8.72 7.58
N ILE A 77 1.49 8.79 6.55
CA ILE A 77 0.33 9.70 6.57
C ILE A 77 -0.87 9.08 7.28
N TRP A 78 -0.94 7.75 7.31
CA TRP A 78 -2.02 7.01 7.93
C TRP A 78 -1.61 5.57 8.22
N THR A 79 -2.08 5.05 9.35
CA THR A 79 -2.00 3.62 9.68
C THR A 79 -3.27 3.21 10.42
N VAL A 80 -3.69 1.95 10.27
CA VAL A 80 -4.71 1.39 11.15
C VAL A 80 -4.22 1.43 12.60
N PRO A 81 -5.03 1.89 13.57
CA PRO A 81 -4.67 1.83 14.98
C PRO A 81 -4.45 0.39 15.42
N ARG A 82 -3.41 0.16 16.23
CA ARG A 82 -3.26 -1.13 16.92
C ARG A 82 -4.22 -1.14 18.11
N SER A 83 -5.10 -2.15 18.15
CA SER A 83 -6.01 -2.43 19.27
C SER A 83 -5.27 -2.88 20.51
#